data_AF-A0A101UJ17-F1
#
_entry.id   AF-A0A101UJ17-F1
#
_cell.length_a   1.000
_cell.length_b   1.000
_cell.length_c   1.000
_cell.angle_alpha   90.00
_cell.angle_beta   90.00
_cell.angle_gamma   90.00
#
_symmetry.space_group_name_H-M   'P 1'
#
loop_
_entity.id
_entity.type
_entity.pdbx_description
1 polymer ?
#
loop_
_entity_poly.entity_id
_entity_poly.type
_entity_poly.pdbx_seq_one_letter_code
_entity_poly.pdbx_strand_id
1 'polypeptide(L)'
;MESGFETGTVVYDPGSDTVGEYQGKAGPYALLRPLGGGREWEARPDLIRPATPAERLSASLRAANSRSLHSGPPVPVRDCAACADLAGLRDAARARRDRSAETDANVLLRRHQHRYHTAFLGLTEYTSTPDVSAGAEYEMSCTHCPAASGTRPGSAETEEWQSGHARETGHTRYRRAVADYAVLDRAES
;
A
#
# COMPACT_ATOMS: atom_id res chain seq x y z
N MET A 1 8.18 30.65 24.43
CA MET A 1 8.17 29.24 24.89
C MET A 1 8.45 28.42 23.65
N GLU A 2 9.58 27.73 23.63
CA GLU A 2 10.04 27.00 22.45
C GLU A 2 9.16 25.77 22.26
N SER A 3 8.46 25.67 21.13
CA SER A 3 7.68 24.49 20.77
C SER A 3 8.64 23.32 20.55
N GLY A 4 8.89 22.56 21.62
CA GLY A 4 9.82 21.43 21.68
C GLY A 4 9.19 20.15 21.17
N PHE A 5 8.73 20.14 19.92
CA PHE A 5 8.32 18.90 19.27
C PHE A 5 9.57 18.13 18.81
N GLU A 6 9.57 16.81 19.04
CA GLU A 6 10.57 15.92 18.47
C GLU A 6 10.25 15.65 17.00
N THR A 7 11.27 15.52 16.15
CA THR A 7 11.10 15.14 14.75
C THR A 7 10.34 13.82 14.64
N GLY A 8 9.32 13.77 13.78
CA GLY A 8 8.37 12.65 13.66
C GLY A 8 7.10 12.81 14.50
N THR A 9 6.99 13.86 15.33
CA THR A 9 5.74 14.13 16.05
C THR A 9 4.66 14.62 15.09
N VAL A 10 3.52 13.92 15.03
CA VAL A 10 2.37 14.41 14.25
C VAL A 10 1.69 15.57 14.98
N VAL A 11 1.62 16.71 14.31
CA VAL A 11 1.03 17.95 14.80
C VAL A 11 -0.07 18.43 13.85
N TYR A 12 -1.02 19.16 14.41
CA TYR A 12 -2.06 19.87 13.67
C TYR A 12 -1.67 21.34 13.59
N ASP A 13 -1.71 21.88 12.36
CA ASP A 13 -1.51 23.28 12.06
C ASP A 13 -2.87 23.96 11.78
N PRO A 14 -3.35 24.82 12.69
CA PRO A 14 -4.58 25.57 12.49
C PRO A 14 -4.49 26.58 11.34
N GLY A 15 -3.29 27.04 10.99
CA GLY A 15 -3.08 28.03 9.92
C GLY A 15 -3.38 27.44 8.53
N SER A 16 -3.14 26.15 8.35
CA SER A 16 -3.43 25.42 7.12
C SER A 16 -4.59 24.43 7.23
N ASP A 17 -5.26 24.35 8.39
CA ASP A 17 -6.25 23.31 8.74
C ASP A 17 -5.79 21.89 8.36
N THR A 18 -4.51 21.58 8.62
CA THR A 18 -3.86 20.36 8.10
C THR A 18 -3.00 19.70 9.16
N VAL A 19 -2.92 18.36 9.10
CA VAL A 19 -2.10 17.53 9.98
C VAL A 19 -0.81 17.13 9.25
N GLY A 20 0.33 17.29 9.91
CA GLY A 20 1.64 16.94 9.38
C GLY A 20 2.61 16.40 10.42
N GLU A 21 3.65 15.73 9.97
CA GLU A 21 4.80 15.32 10.77
C GLU A 21 5.74 16.50 10.94
N TYR A 22 6.11 16.80 12.18
CA TYR A 22 7.11 17.80 12.48
C TYR A 22 8.49 17.30 12.05
N GLN A 23 9.15 18.04 11.17
CA GLN A 23 10.47 17.68 10.63
C GLN A 23 11.62 18.41 11.33
N GLY A 24 11.35 19.57 11.92
CA GLY A 24 12.34 20.41 12.58
C GLY A 24 11.97 21.88 12.51
N LYS A 25 12.94 22.77 12.78
CA LYS A 25 12.79 24.22 12.61
C LYS A 25 13.55 24.69 11.38
N ALA A 26 12.95 25.60 10.62
CA ALA A 26 13.59 26.38 9.57
C ALA A 26 13.49 27.87 9.95
N GLY A 27 14.52 28.40 10.61
CA GLY A 27 14.49 29.74 11.17
C GLY A 27 13.38 29.92 12.22
N PRO A 28 12.51 30.93 12.12
CA PRO A 28 11.42 31.16 13.08
C PRO A 28 10.22 30.22 12.87
N TYR A 29 10.22 29.38 11.83
CA TYR A 29 9.10 28.51 11.48
C TYR A 29 9.37 27.04 11.81
N ALA A 30 8.30 26.30 12.13
CA ALA A 30 8.30 24.86 12.19
C ALA A 30 8.11 24.30 10.77
N LEU A 31 8.93 23.32 10.37
CA LEU A 31 8.79 22.64 9.09
C LEU A 31 7.94 21.39 9.29
N LEU A 32 6.83 21.29 8.56
CA LEU A 32 5.90 20.17 8.61
C LEU A 32 5.86 19.43 7.27
N ARG A 33 5.69 18.11 7.34
CA ARG A 33 5.55 17.24 6.17
C ARG A 33 4.19 16.52 6.18
N PRO A 34 3.50 16.38 5.03
CA PRO A 34 2.25 15.64 5.01
C PRO A 34 2.49 14.13 5.25
N LEU A 35 1.63 13.48 6.02
CA LEU A 35 1.66 12.02 6.28
C LEU A 35 1.55 11.15 5.01
N GLY A 36 1.11 11.75 3.91
CA GLY A 36 1.00 11.13 2.59
C GLY A 36 2.26 11.17 1.74
N GLY A 37 3.28 11.93 2.16
CA GLY A 37 4.25 12.50 1.24
C GLY A 37 3.70 13.75 0.55
N GLY A 38 4.58 14.54 -0.07
CA GLY A 38 4.23 15.80 -0.72
C GLY A 38 5.13 16.96 -0.29
N ARG A 39 4.77 18.18 -0.71
CA ARG A 39 5.55 19.38 -0.42
C ARG A 39 5.46 19.73 1.07
N GLU A 40 6.61 19.90 1.70
CA GLU A 40 6.72 20.41 3.07
C GLU A 40 6.23 21.85 3.15
N TRP A 41 5.70 22.24 4.31
CA TRP A 41 5.23 23.59 4.55
C TRP A 41 5.74 24.15 5.88
N GLU A 42 5.83 25.47 5.92
CA GLU A 42 6.26 26.23 7.08
C GLU A 42 5.03 26.61 7.91
N ALA A 43 5.05 26.29 9.20
CA ALA A 43 4.00 26.60 10.15
C ALA A 43 4.54 27.45 11.29
N ARG A 44 3.67 28.25 11.92
CA ARG A 44 4.06 29.03 13.09
C ARG A 44 4.18 28.11 14.30
N PRO A 45 5.35 28.03 14.95
CA PRO A 45 5.58 27.08 16.05
C PRO A 45 4.63 27.35 17.24
N ASP A 46 4.19 28.59 17.44
CA ASP A 46 3.27 28.96 18.53
C ASP A 46 1.81 28.53 18.29
N LEU A 47 1.43 28.22 17.04
CA LEU A 47 0.06 27.86 16.66
C LEU A 47 -0.14 26.35 16.51
N ILE A 48 0.93 25.61 16.23
CA ILE A 48 0.88 24.17 16.05
C ILE A 48 0.69 23.45 17.39
N ARG A 49 -0.11 22.38 17.39
CA ARG A 49 -0.37 21.55 18.57
C ARG A 49 -0.27 20.06 18.25
N PRO A 50 -0.08 19.16 19.24
CA PRO A 50 -0.25 17.73 19.00
C PRO A 50 -1.59 17.43 18.34
N ALA A 51 -1.56 16.62 17.27
CA ALA A 51 -2.78 16.13 16.64
C ALA A 51 -3.47 15.13 17.58
N THR A 52 -4.79 15.24 17.69
CA THR A 52 -5.62 14.27 18.43
C THR A 52 -5.61 12.90 17.71
N PRO A 53 -5.96 11.80 18.40
CA PRO A 53 -6.04 10.48 17.76
C PRO A 53 -6.97 10.45 16.53
N ALA A 54 -8.09 11.15 16.58
CA ALA A 54 -9.04 11.23 15.46
C ALA A 54 -8.47 12.00 14.26
N GLU A 55 -7.78 13.12 14.50
CA GLU A 55 -7.10 13.90 13.46
C GLU A 55 -5.96 13.10 12.81
N ARG A 56 -5.18 12.37 13.60
CA ARG A 56 -4.14 11.46 13.10
C ARG A 56 -4.73 10.37 12.22
N LEU A 57 -5.78 9.71 12.69
CA LEU A 57 -6.44 8.65 11.91
C LEU A 57 -7.01 9.19 10.60
N SER A 58 -7.74 10.29 10.65
CA SER A 58 -8.32 10.93 9.46
C SER A 58 -7.25 11.35 8.45
N ALA A 59 -6.14 11.92 8.93
CA ALA A 59 -5.02 12.32 8.08
C ALA A 59 -4.28 11.11 7.49
N SER A 60 -4.08 10.04 8.26
CA SER A 60 -3.52 8.77 7.76
C SER A 60 -4.42 8.11 6.72
N LEU A 61 -5.73 8.11 6.92
CA LEU A 61 -6.71 7.59 5.94
C LEU A 61 -6.71 8.44 4.67
N ARG A 62 -6.69 9.77 4.79
CA ARG A 62 -6.58 10.68 3.65
C ARG A 62 -5.29 10.42 2.88
N ALA A 63 -4.16 10.28 3.57
CA ALA A 63 -2.86 9.94 2.98
C ALA A 63 -2.88 8.60 2.23
N ALA A 64 -3.42 7.54 2.86
CA ALA A 64 -3.55 6.23 2.24
C ALA A 64 -4.44 6.27 0.99
N ASN A 65 -5.60 6.92 1.10
CA ASN A 65 -6.53 7.08 -0.01
C ASN A 65 -5.92 7.90 -1.15
N SER A 66 -5.24 9.02 -0.84
CA SER A 66 -4.50 9.78 -1.83
C SER A 66 -3.48 8.91 -2.55
N ARG A 67 -2.67 8.10 -1.84
CA ARG A 67 -1.74 7.11 -2.42
C ARG A 67 -2.41 6.14 -3.39
N SER A 68 -3.55 5.58 -3.00
CA SER A 68 -4.35 4.70 -3.88
C SER A 68 -4.90 5.42 -5.11
N LEU A 69 -5.16 6.73 -5.00
CA LEU A 69 -5.71 7.58 -6.06
C LEU A 69 -4.65 8.35 -6.87
N HIS A 70 -3.35 8.04 -6.78
CA HIS A 70 -2.30 8.74 -7.55
C HIS A 70 -2.48 8.64 -9.08
N SER A 71 -3.33 7.75 -9.56
CA SER A 71 -3.99 7.94 -10.85
C SER A 71 -5.26 8.74 -10.61
N GLY A 72 -5.25 10.03 -10.93
CA GLY A 72 -6.44 10.89 -10.88
C GLY A 72 -7.65 10.26 -11.60
N PRO A 73 -8.81 10.95 -11.64
CA PRO A 73 -10.00 10.40 -12.28
C PRO A 73 -9.67 9.83 -13.67
N PRO A 74 -10.07 8.58 -13.99
CA PRO A 74 -9.68 7.93 -15.23
C PRO A 74 -10.19 8.73 -16.42
N VAL A 75 -9.31 8.97 -17.40
CA VAL A 75 -9.60 9.77 -18.60
C VAL A 75 -10.19 8.85 -19.66
N PRO A 76 -11.30 9.22 -20.34
CA PRO A 76 -11.88 8.39 -21.38
C PRO A 76 -10.90 8.21 -22.55
N VAL A 77 -10.83 6.99 -23.10
CA VAL A 77 -10.06 6.71 -24.31
C VAL A 77 -10.74 7.41 -25.49
N ARG A 78 -9.93 8.03 -26.38
CA ARG A 78 -10.44 8.70 -27.58
C ARG A 78 -11.24 7.73 -28.44
N ASP A 79 -12.33 8.22 -29.02
CA ASP A 79 -13.22 7.47 -29.93
C ASP A 79 -13.89 6.22 -29.32
N CYS A 80 -13.84 6.04 -27.99
CA CYS A 80 -14.62 5.04 -27.28
C CYS A 80 -15.89 5.67 -26.67
N ALA A 81 -17.04 5.39 -27.28
CA ALA A 81 -18.34 5.89 -26.82
C ALA A 81 -18.65 5.49 -25.37
N ALA A 82 -18.40 4.24 -24.99
CA ALA A 82 -18.66 3.76 -23.63
C ALA A 82 -17.80 4.48 -22.57
N CYS A 83 -16.55 4.81 -22.90
CA CYS A 83 -15.70 5.63 -22.03
C CYS A 83 -16.27 7.06 -21.89
N ALA A 84 -16.70 7.66 -23.00
CA ALA A 84 -17.29 9.00 -23.00
C ALA A 84 -18.59 9.05 -22.19
N ASP A 85 -19.45 8.05 -22.30
CA ASP A 85 -20.71 7.95 -21.53
C ASP A 85 -20.45 7.86 -20.03
N LEU A 86 -19.51 7.01 -19.61
CA LEU A 86 -19.13 6.88 -18.19
C LEU A 86 -18.48 8.17 -17.65
N ALA A 87 -17.69 8.87 -18.46
CA ALA A 87 -17.16 10.18 -18.10
C ALA A 87 -18.27 11.22 -17.96
N GLY A 88 -19.26 11.20 -18.85
CA GLY A 88 -20.46 12.04 -18.78
C GLY A 88 -21.30 11.78 -17.53
N LEU A 89 -21.49 10.51 -17.14
CA LEU A 89 -22.16 10.14 -15.89
C LEU A 89 -21.42 10.69 -14.66
N ARG A 90 -20.08 10.63 -14.66
CA ARG A 90 -19.26 11.22 -13.59
C ARG A 90 -19.44 12.73 -13.52
N ASP A 91 -19.38 13.43 -14.65
CA ASP A 91 -19.49 14.89 -14.69
C ASP A 91 -20.90 15.35 -14.27
N ALA A 92 -21.93 14.60 -14.69
CA ALA A 92 -23.30 14.79 -14.20
C ALA A 92 -23.39 14.60 -12.68
N ALA A 93 -22.80 13.53 -12.13
CA ALA A 93 -22.74 13.26 -10.69
C ALA A 93 -22.04 14.37 -9.90
N ARG A 94 -20.94 14.93 -10.42
CA ARG A 94 -20.26 16.08 -9.84
C ARG A 94 -21.14 17.32 -9.80
N ALA A 95 -21.88 17.61 -10.88
CA ALA A 95 -22.78 18.76 -10.94
C ALA A 95 -23.87 18.71 -9.86
N ARG A 96 -24.38 17.51 -9.55
CA ARG A 96 -25.33 17.26 -8.45
C ARG A 96 -24.68 17.00 -7.08
N ARG A 97 -23.35 17.07 -6.98
CA ARG A 97 -22.54 16.78 -5.77
C ARG A 97 -22.77 15.37 -5.18
N ASP A 98 -23.05 14.39 -6.03
CA ASP A 98 -23.24 13.01 -5.63
C ASP A 98 -21.90 12.26 -5.65
N ARG A 99 -21.24 12.19 -4.49
CA ARG A 99 -19.90 11.57 -4.36
C ARG A 99 -19.91 10.06 -4.56
N SER A 100 -21.04 9.40 -4.28
CA SER A 100 -21.16 7.95 -4.48
C SER A 100 -21.22 7.64 -5.98
N ALA A 101 -22.13 8.30 -6.70
CA ALA A 101 -22.27 8.13 -8.13
C ALA A 101 -20.99 8.54 -8.90
N GLU A 102 -20.28 9.58 -8.44
CA GLU A 102 -18.97 9.95 -9.02
C GLU A 102 -17.95 8.81 -8.88
N THR A 103 -17.91 8.17 -7.71
CA THR A 103 -16.99 7.06 -7.44
C THR A 103 -17.36 5.83 -8.27
N ASP A 104 -18.64 5.49 -8.36
CA ASP A 104 -19.14 4.36 -9.15
C ASP A 104 -18.81 4.54 -10.64
N ALA A 105 -18.99 5.74 -11.19
CA ALA A 105 -18.63 6.04 -12.56
C ALA A 105 -17.12 5.85 -12.81
N ASN A 106 -16.26 6.27 -11.87
CA ASN A 106 -14.81 6.04 -11.97
C ASN A 106 -14.46 4.55 -11.93
N VAL A 107 -15.10 3.76 -11.05
CA VAL A 107 -14.89 2.31 -10.95
C VAL A 107 -15.32 1.61 -12.24
N LEU A 108 -16.49 1.94 -12.77
CA LEU A 108 -16.99 1.39 -14.03
C LEU A 108 -16.09 1.75 -15.20
N LEU A 109 -15.58 2.98 -15.26
CA LEU A 109 -14.68 3.42 -16.33
C LEU A 109 -13.35 2.67 -16.29
N ARG A 110 -12.74 2.50 -15.10
CA ARG A 110 -11.52 1.68 -14.95
C ARG A 110 -11.77 0.22 -15.32
N ARG A 111 -12.91 -0.35 -14.92
CA ARG A 111 -13.28 -1.73 -15.28
C ARG A 111 -13.44 -1.92 -16.78
N HIS A 112 -14.12 -0.99 -17.45
CA HIS A 112 -14.27 -1.01 -18.90
C HIS A 112 -12.91 -0.91 -19.59
N GLN A 113 -12.08 0.04 -19.16
CA GLN A 113 -10.73 0.24 -19.66
C GLN A 113 -9.85 -1.00 -19.51
N HIS A 114 -9.86 -1.65 -18.34
CA HIS A 114 -9.13 -2.89 -18.15
C HIS A 114 -9.65 -4.01 -19.05
N ARG A 115 -10.96 -4.02 -19.35
CA ARG A 115 -11.54 -5.10 -20.16
C ARG A 115 -11.29 -4.92 -21.67
N TYR A 116 -11.25 -3.68 -22.15
CA TYR A 116 -11.28 -3.39 -23.60
C TYR A 116 -10.11 -2.54 -24.09
N HIS A 117 -9.32 -1.97 -23.19
CA HIS A 117 -8.25 -1.03 -23.51
C HIS A 117 -6.93 -1.36 -22.80
N THR A 118 -6.73 -2.56 -22.25
CA THR A 118 -5.46 -3.00 -21.65
C THR A 118 -4.28 -2.77 -22.59
N ALA A 119 -4.42 -3.19 -23.86
CA ALA A 119 -3.41 -2.97 -24.90
C ALA A 119 -3.14 -1.47 -25.20
N PHE A 120 -4.15 -0.61 -25.09
CA PHE A 120 -4.05 0.83 -25.39
C PHE A 120 -3.52 1.66 -24.20
N LEU A 121 -3.75 1.20 -22.97
CA LEU A 121 -3.32 1.89 -21.75
C LEU A 121 -1.89 1.54 -21.31
N GLY A 122 -1.18 0.71 -22.10
CA GLY A 122 0.17 0.25 -21.76
C GLY A 122 0.23 -0.59 -20.48
N LEU A 123 -0.92 -1.04 -19.98
CA LEU A 123 -1.02 -1.96 -18.85
C LEU A 123 -0.64 -3.34 -19.38
N THR A 124 0.66 -3.61 -19.37
CA THR A 124 1.17 -4.95 -19.70
C THR A 124 0.65 -5.90 -18.64
N GLU A 125 -0.22 -6.82 -19.03
CA GLU A 125 -0.66 -7.89 -18.15
C GLU A 125 0.52 -8.85 -17.94
N TYR A 126 0.88 -9.05 -16.68
CA TYR A 126 1.88 -10.03 -16.27
C TYR A 126 1.16 -11.23 -15.68
N THR A 127 1.49 -12.42 -16.17
CA THR A 127 1.06 -13.68 -15.58
C THR A 127 2.18 -14.21 -14.72
N SER A 128 1.88 -14.53 -13.47
CA SER A 128 2.80 -15.23 -12.58
C SER A 128 2.77 -16.72 -12.90
N THR A 129 3.87 -17.27 -13.40
CA THR A 129 4.04 -18.69 -13.72
C THR A 129 5.04 -19.31 -12.73
N PRO A 130 4.79 -20.51 -12.17
CA PRO A 130 5.76 -21.15 -11.29
C PRO A 130 7.11 -21.36 -11.99
N ASP A 131 8.21 -20.93 -11.35
CA ASP A 131 9.57 -21.16 -11.83
C ASP A 131 10.01 -22.57 -11.47
N VAL A 132 9.75 -23.51 -12.37
CA VAL A 132 10.19 -24.90 -12.20
C VAL A 132 11.71 -25.05 -12.14
N SER A 133 12.48 -24.02 -12.52
CA SER A 133 13.94 -24.01 -12.51
C SER A 133 14.54 -23.79 -11.12
N ALA A 134 13.95 -22.89 -10.31
CA ALA A 134 14.43 -22.59 -8.96
C ALA A 134 14.13 -23.72 -7.96
N GLY A 135 13.08 -24.50 -8.22
CA GLY A 135 12.61 -25.52 -7.28
C GLY A 135 12.00 -24.91 -6.00
N ALA A 136 11.19 -25.68 -5.29
CA ALA A 136 10.60 -25.23 -4.03
C ALA A 136 11.60 -25.38 -2.88
N GLU A 137 11.71 -24.36 -2.04
CA GLU A 137 12.53 -24.40 -0.83
C GLU A 137 11.65 -24.56 0.41
N TYR A 138 12.03 -25.45 1.31
CA TYR A 138 11.30 -25.82 2.51
C TYR A 138 12.14 -25.52 3.74
N GLU A 139 11.54 -24.87 4.73
CA GLU A 139 12.16 -24.66 6.03
C GLU A 139 11.15 -24.99 7.14
N MET A 140 11.65 -25.59 8.22
CA MET A 140 10.86 -25.84 9.41
C MET A 140 11.57 -25.30 10.64
N SER A 141 10.85 -24.57 11.49
CA SER A 141 11.36 -24.01 12.74
C SER A 141 10.52 -24.46 13.91
N CYS A 142 11.17 -24.73 15.05
CA CYS A 142 10.47 -25.03 16.28
C CYS A 142 9.84 -23.74 16.84
N THR A 143 8.63 -23.84 17.39
CA THR A 143 7.98 -22.66 18.01
C THR A 143 8.32 -22.49 19.49
N HIS A 144 8.96 -23.49 20.10
CA HIS A 144 9.31 -23.50 21.53
C HIS A 144 10.77 -23.12 21.79
N CYS A 145 11.65 -23.21 20.77
CA CYS A 145 13.07 -22.92 20.88
C CYS A 145 13.61 -22.40 19.52
N PRO A 146 14.83 -21.86 19.46
CA PRO A 146 15.36 -21.22 18.25
C PRO A 146 15.84 -22.21 17.16
N ALA A 147 15.62 -23.51 17.34
CA ALA A 147 16.09 -24.52 16.40
C ALA A 147 15.27 -24.49 15.08
N ALA A 148 15.98 -24.60 13.95
CA ALA A 148 15.40 -24.69 12.62
C ALA A 148 16.16 -25.69 11.74
N SER A 149 15.49 -26.27 10.74
CA SER A 149 16.06 -27.22 9.78
C SER A 149 17.05 -26.59 8.80
N GLY A 150 17.04 -25.26 8.69
CA GLY A 150 17.55 -24.53 7.53
C GLY A 150 16.72 -24.80 6.28
N THR A 151 17.05 -24.10 5.21
CA THR A 151 16.42 -24.25 3.89
C THR A 151 16.80 -25.58 3.26
N ARG A 152 15.81 -26.34 2.79
CA ARG A 152 15.94 -27.65 2.15
C ARG A 152 15.20 -27.71 0.82
N PRO A 153 15.71 -28.41 -0.20
CA PRO A 153 15.02 -28.54 -1.50
C PRO A 153 13.79 -29.46 -1.46
N GLY A 154 13.57 -30.22 -0.38
CA GLY A 154 12.44 -31.15 -0.25
C GLY A 154 11.81 -31.18 1.14
N SER A 155 10.52 -31.51 1.19
CA SER A 155 9.79 -31.59 2.46
C SER A 155 10.30 -32.69 3.37
N ALA A 156 10.73 -33.82 2.81
CA ALA A 156 11.17 -35.01 3.54
C ALA A 156 12.33 -34.71 4.51
N GLU A 157 13.28 -33.87 4.10
CA GLU A 157 14.41 -33.48 4.95
C GLU A 157 13.97 -32.62 6.14
N THR A 158 12.99 -31.73 5.94
CA THR A 158 12.42 -30.93 7.04
C THR A 158 11.59 -31.77 8.00
N GLU A 159 10.91 -32.80 7.51
CA GLU A 159 10.13 -33.76 8.30
C GLU A 159 11.02 -34.73 9.09
N GLU A 160 12.16 -35.14 8.53
CA GLU A 160 13.20 -35.89 9.24
C GLU A 160 13.79 -35.06 10.37
N TRP A 161 14.14 -33.80 10.10
CA TRP A 161 14.60 -32.87 11.13
C TRP A 161 13.56 -32.67 12.24
N GLN A 162 12.29 -32.46 11.89
CA GLN A 162 11.19 -32.32 12.86
C GLN A 162 11.10 -33.56 13.76
N SER A 163 11.18 -34.75 13.16
CA SER A 163 11.09 -36.02 13.89
C SER A 163 12.27 -36.23 14.82
N GLY A 164 13.49 -35.86 14.40
CA GLY A 164 14.68 -35.87 15.25
C GLY A 164 14.57 -34.90 16.41
N HIS A 165 14.23 -33.64 16.14
CA HIS A 165 14.08 -32.60 17.15
C HIS A 165 13.00 -32.93 18.18
N ALA A 166 11.87 -33.50 17.74
CA ALA A 166 10.79 -33.92 18.62
C ALA A 166 11.24 -35.04 19.57
N ARG A 167 12.05 -36.00 19.09
CA ARG A 167 12.59 -37.09 19.91
C ARG A 167 13.59 -36.61 20.95
N GLU A 168 14.42 -35.62 20.58
CA GLU A 168 15.46 -35.09 21.46
C GLU A 168 14.93 -34.12 22.52
N THR A 169 13.98 -33.27 22.15
CA THR A 169 13.53 -32.15 22.99
C THR A 169 12.11 -32.31 23.53
N GLY A 170 11.31 -33.24 22.98
CA GLY A 170 9.90 -33.39 23.32
C GLY A 170 8.99 -32.29 22.75
N HIS A 171 9.52 -31.34 21.97
CA HIS A 171 8.69 -30.28 21.38
C HIS A 171 7.81 -30.82 20.25
N THR A 172 6.54 -30.39 20.23
CA THR A 172 5.53 -30.93 19.30
C THR A 172 4.96 -29.91 18.32
N ARG A 173 5.34 -28.63 18.42
CA ARG A 173 4.80 -27.55 17.58
C ARG A 173 5.88 -26.85 16.76
N TYR A 174 5.64 -26.80 15.45
CA TYR A 174 6.58 -26.32 14.44
C TYR A 174 5.89 -25.36 13.47
N ARG A 175 6.66 -24.42 12.91
CA ARG A 175 6.26 -23.53 11.81
C ARG A 175 6.93 -24.04 10.53
N ARG A 176 6.15 -24.20 9.46
CA ARG A 176 6.65 -24.53 8.11
C ARG A 176 6.65 -23.28 7.24
N ALA A 177 7.74 -23.04 6.53
CA ALA A 177 7.84 -22.08 5.45
C ALA A 177 8.12 -22.83 4.15
N VAL A 178 7.47 -22.40 3.07
CA VAL A 178 7.73 -22.89 1.71
C VAL A 178 7.90 -21.67 0.83
N ALA A 179 9.05 -21.57 0.16
CA ALA A 179 9.26 -20.59 -0.89
C ALA A 179 9.03 -21.29 -2.24
N ASP A 180 7.95 -20.90 -2.90
CA ASP A 180 7.65 -21.25 -4.28
C ASP A 180 7.97 -20.02 -5.13
N TYR A 181 8.90 -20.18 -6.06
CA TYR A 181 9.37 -19.10 -6.90
C TYR A 181 8.54 -19.03 -8.17
N ALA A 182 8.25 -17.83 -8.65
CA ALA A 182 7.50 -17.60 -9.87
C ALA A 182 8.20 -16.59 -10.77
N VAL A 183 8.11 -16.80 -12.07
CA VAL A 183 8.50 -15.84 -13.10
C VAL A 183 7.28 -15.01 -13.48
N LEU A 184 7.50 -13.71 -13.74
CA LEU A 184 6.48 -12.85 -14.31
C LEU A 184 6.64 -12.84 -15.83
N ASP A 185 5.81 -13.63 -16.51
CA ASP A 185 5.74 -13.61 -17.96
C ASP A 185 4.82 -12.50 -18.44
N ARG A 186 5.21 -11.85 -19.52
CA ARG A 186 4.33 -10.94 -20.24
C ARG A 186 3.26 -11.79 -20.92
N ALA A 187 1.98 -11.52 -20.65
CA ALA A 187 0.89 -12.23 -21.34
C ALA A 187 1.04 -11.99 -22.86
N GLU A 188 1.36 -13.05 -23.59
CA GLU A 188 1.47 -12.98 -25.05
C GLU A 188 0.10 -12.62 -25.62
N SER A 189 0.06 -11.56 -26.44
CA SER A 189 -1.16 -10.98 -27.04
C SER A 189 -1.67 -11.77 -28.23
#